data_AF-A0A1M5NPS2-F1
#
_entry.id   AF-A0A1M5NPS2-F1
#
_cell.length_a   1.000
_cell.length_b   1.000
_cell.length_c   1.000
_cell.angle_alpha   90.00
_cell.angle_beta   90.00
_cell.angle_gamma   90.00
#
_symmetry.space_group_name_H-M   'P 1'
#
loop_
_entity.id
_entity.type
_entity.pdbx_description
1 polymer ?
#
loop_
_entity_poly.entity_id
_entity_poly.type
_entity_poly.pdbx_seq_one_letter_code
_entity_poly.pdbx_strand_id
1 'polypeptide(L)' 'MIYKYSFDNLKDILSYSDVESKVKNVLSEYNFVDGIEYDGEYINIVINKELKQIAKENELNLNKAIENFRKSC' A
#
# COMPACT_ATOMS: atom_id res chain seq x y z
N MET A 1 -7.22 -7.80 -7.59
CA MET A 1 -7.36 -6.37 -7.95
C MET A 1 -6.05 -5.73 -7.55
N ILE A 2 -5.52 -4.77 -8.31
CA ILE A 2 -4.25 -4.13 -7.96
C ILE A 2 -4.50 -2.64 -7.82
N TYR A 3 -4.20 -2.09 -6.66
CA TYR A 3 -4.21 -0.65 -6.44
C TYR A 3 -2.79 -0.11 -6.63
N LYS A 4 -2.65 0.96 -7.40
CA LYS A 4 -1.39 1.64 -7.65
C LYS A 4 -1.41 3.00 -6.98
N TYR A 5 -0.40 3.26 -6.15
CA TYR A 5 -0.24 4.54 -5.45
C TYR A 5 1.11 5.14 -5.83
N SER A 6 1.09 6.38 -6.33
CA SER A 6 2.32 7.14 -6.55
C SER A 6 3.02 7.39 -5.21
N PHE A 7 4.30 7.11 -5.15
CA PHE A 7 5.13 7.39 -3.99
C PHE A 7 6.10 8.50 -4.35
N ASP A 8 5.66 9.74 -4.14
CA ASP A 8 6.43 10.93 -4.47
C ASP A 8 7.24 11.34 -3.23
N ASN A 9 8.36 10.65 -2.98
CA ASN A 9 9.29 11.06 -1.93
C ASN A 9 10.62 11.46 -2.56
N LEU A 10 10.65 12.67 -3.13
CA LEU A 10 11.77 13.28 -3.85
C LEU A 10 13.02 13.56 -2.99
N LYS A 11 13.02 13.23 -1.70
CA LYS A 11 14.11 13.62 -0.77
C LYS A 11 14.73 12.48 0.02
N ASP A 12 14.13 11.31 0.03
CA ASP A 12 14.59 10.20 0.88
C ASP A 12 14.85 8.99 -0.03
N ILE A 13 16.11 8.58 -0.14
CA ILE A 13 16.49 7.33 -0.83
C ILE A 13 16.06 6.18 0.09
N LEU A 14 14.75 5.95 0.17
CA LEU A 14 14.18 4.83 0.91
C LEU A 14 14.48 3.56 0.13
N SER A 15 15.11 2.59 0.79
CA SER A 15 15.36 1.28 0.20
C SER A 15 14.02 0.61 -0.13
N TYR A 16 13.97 -0.13 -1.24
CA TYR A 16 12.74 -0.79 -1.69
C TYR A 16 12.06 -1.60 -0.58
N SER A 17 12.85 -2.38 0.16
CA SER A 17 12.36 -3.19 1.28
C SER A 17 11.86 -2.38 2.49
N ASP A 18 12.33 -1.13 2.66
CA ASP A 18 11.88 -0.22 3.72
C ASP A 18 10.47 0.28 3.43
N VAL A 19 10.22 0.73 2.19
CA VAL A 19 8.89 1.16 1.74
C VAL A 19 7.91 0.00 1.82
N GLU A 20 8.29 -1.18 1.28
CA GLU A 20 7.46 -2.38 1.35
C GLU A 20 7.13 -2.78 2.78
N SER A 21 8.12 -2.77 3.69
CA SER A 21 7.90 -3.12 5.10
C SER A 21 7.00 -2.12 5.81
N LYS A 22 7.19 -0.81 5.58
CA LYS A 22 6.35 0.22 6.18
C LYS A 22 4.90 0.15 5.67
N VAL A 23 4.72 0.02 4.36
CA VAL A 23 3.40 -0.15 3.76
C VAL A 23 2.75 -1.44 4.28
N LYS A 24 3.52 -2.54 4.37
CA LYS A 24 3.02 -3.81 4.92
C LYS A 24 2.59 -3.68 6.37
N ASN A 25 3.29 -2.89 7.17
CA ASN A 25 2.92 -2.63 8.55
C ASN A 25 1.60 -1.84 8.64
N VAL A 26 1.48 -0.74 7.87
CA VAL A 26 0.24 0.06 7.78
C VAL A 26 -0.93 -0.78 7.27
N LEU A 27 -0.66 -1.70 6.35
CA LEU A 27 -1.67 -2.55 5.75
C LEU A 27 -1.88 -3.88 6.50
N SER A 28 -1.15 -4.13 7.59
CA SER A 28 -1.19 -5.42 8.30
C SER A 28 -2.56 -5.70 8.93
N GLU A 29 -3.36 -4.66 9.17
CA GLU A 29 -4.73 -4.77 9.68
C GLU A 29 -5.71 -5.22 8.58
N TYR A 30 -5.33 -5.14 7.31
CA TYR A 30 -6.16 -5.47 6.16
C TYR A 30 -5.85 -6.87 5.63
N ASN A 31 -6.52 -7.88 6.20
CA ASN A 31 -6.35 -9.31 5.85
C ASN A 31 -6.66 -9.66 4.37
N PHE A 32 -7.20 -8.72 3.59
CA PHE A 32 -7.45 -8.89 2.16
C PHE A 32 -6.27 -8.47 1.27
N VAL A 33 -5.21 -7.90 1.85
CA VAL A 33 -3.97 -7.59 1.13
C VAL A 33 -3.13 -8.87 1.03
N ASP A 34 -2.87 -9.28 -0.21
CA ASP A 34 -2.15 -10.51 -0.56
C ASP A 34 -0.66 -10.25 -0.78
N GLY A 35 -0.33 -9.07 -1.32
CA GLY A 35 1.04 -8.67 -1.63
C GLY A 35 1.19 -7.16 -1.77
N ILE A 36 2.40 -6.69 -1.55
CA ILE A 36 2.79 -5.29 -1.70
C ILE A 36 4.13 -5.28 -2.41
N GLU A 37 4.22 -4.53 -3.51
CA GLU A 37 5.43 -4.41 -4.33
C GLU A 37 5.73 -2.94 -4.59
N TYR A 38 6.96 -2.51 -4.32
CA TYR A 38 7.40 -1.15 -4.62
C TYR A 38 8.37 -1.14 -5.80
N ASP A 39 8.06 -0.37 -6.84
CA ASP A 39 8.86 -0.30 -8.08
C ASP A 39 9.82 0.91 -8.10
N GLY A 40 9.91 1.68 -7.02
CA GLY A 40 10.74 2.89 -6.96
C GLY A 40 9.99 4.18 -7.30
N GLU A 41 8.85 4.06 -7.95
CA GLU A 41 7.93 5.18 -8.24
C GLU A 41 6.51 4.91 -7.72
N TYR A 42 6.09 3.64 -7.72
CA TYR A 42 4.74 3.23 -7.33
C TYR A 42 4.75 2.11 -6.30
N ILE A 43 3.83 2.20 -5.34
CA ILE A 43 3.44 1.11 -4.45
C ILE A 43 2.27 0.38 -5.11
N ASN A 44 2.47 -0.88 -5.45
CA ASN A 44 1.47 -1.80 -5.97
C ASN A 44 0.94 -2.65 -4.83
N ILE A 45 -0.36 -2.61 -4.58
CA ILE A 45 -1.02 -3.42 -3.55
C ILE A 45 -1.88 -4.45 -4.24
N VAL A 46 -1.50 -5.72 -4.07
CA VAL A 46 -2.20 -6.88 -4.60
C VAL A 46 -3.25 -7.32 -3.60
N ILE A 47 -4.50 -7.37 -4.04
CA ILE A 47 -5.65 -7.75 -3.23
C ILE A 47 -6.04 -9.20 -3.52
N ASN A 48 -6.25 -9.96 -2.46
CA ASN A 48 -6.70 -11.35 -2.52
C ASN A 48 -8.03 -11.43 -3.28
N LYS A 49 -8.09 -12.31 -4.28
CA LYS A 49 -9.26 -12.45 -5.16
C LYS A 49 -10.50 -12.95 -4.42
N GLU A 50 -10.34 -13.75 -3.38
CA GLU A 50 -11.42 -14.30 -2.55
C GLU A 50 -12.03 -13.23 -1.64
N LEU A 51 -11.22 -12.26 -1.20
CA LEU A 51 -11.63 -11.18 -0.30
C LEU A 51 -11.91 -9.85 -1.02
N LYS A 52 -12.15 -9.90 -2.33
CA LYS A 52 -12.42 -8.71 -3.17
C LYS A 52 -13.58 -7.84 -2.65
N GLN A 53 -14.60 -8.47 -2.09
CA GLN A 53 -15.81 -7.76 -1.64
C GLN A 53 -15.50 -6.92 -0.39
N ILE A 54 -14.81 -7.53 0.58
CA ILE A 54 -14.29 -6.86 1.77
C ILE A 54 -13.30 -5.75 1.40
N ALA A 55 -12.43 -6.00 0.43
CA ALA A 55 -11.47 -5.03 -0.06
C ALA A 55 -12.14 -3.82 -0.74
N LYS A 56 -13.27 -4.02 -1.41
CA LYS A 56 -14.08 -2.91 -1.97
C LYS A 56 -14.74 -2.09 -0.87
N GLU A 57 -15.32 -2.76 0.13
CA GLU A 57 -15.94 -2.08 1.28
C GLU A 57 -14.91 -1.27 2.08
N ASN A 58 -13.66 -1.75 2.14
CA ASN A 58 -12.56 -1.11 2.84
C ASN A 58 -11.63 -0.30 1.93
N GLU A 59 -11.96 -0.13 0.64
CA GLU A 59 -11.12 0.59 -0.33
C GLU A 59 -10.85 2.03 0.12
N LEU A 60 -11.87 2.68 0.68
CA LEU A 60 -11.75 4.05 1.17
C LEU A 60 -10.80 4.17 2.37
N ASN A 61 -10.79 3.16 3.24
CA ASN A 61 -9.90 3.08 4.40
C ASN A 61 -8.48 2.76 3.96
N LEU A 62 -8.30 1.85 3.00
CA LEU A 62 -7.03 1.54 2.36
C LEU A 62 -6.39 2.79 1.74
N ASN A 63 -7.16 3.53 0.93
CA ASN A 63 -6.72 4.77 0.30
C ASN A 63 -6.26 5.79 1.35
N LYS A 64 -7.04 5.99 2.43
CA LYS A 64 -6.67 6.88 3.53
C LYS A 64 -5.41 6.43 4.26
N ALA A 65 -5.23 5.13 4.49
CA ALA A 65 -4.05 4.59 5.16
C ALA A 65 -2.78 4.86 4.35
N ILE A 66 -2.82 4.64 3.04
CA ILE A 66 -1.70 4.94 2.13
C ILE A 66 -1.46 6.44 1.99
N GLU A 67 -2.51 7.26 1.93
CA GLU A 67 -2.36 8.72 1.88
C GLU A 67 -1.73 9.27 3.17
N ASN A 68 -2.16 8.78 4.34
CA ASN A 68 -1.54 9.14 5.62
C ASN A 68 -0.08 8.70 5.69
N PHE A 69 0.23 7.48 5.24
CA PHE A 69 1.60 7.00 5.15
C PHE A 69 2.47 7.95 4.31
N ARG A 70 1.97 8.40 3.16
CA ARG A 70 2.64 9.37 2.28
C ARG A 70 2.82 10.75 2.90
N LYS A 71 1.95 11.17 3.83
CA LYS A 71 2.07 12.47 4.53
C LYS A 71 3.03 12.42 5.72
N SER A 72 3.29 11.23 6.27
CA SER A 72 4.17 11.04 7.42
C SER A 72 5.62 10.65 7.06
N CYS A 73 5.90 10.28 5.81
CA CYS A 73 7.25 10.09 5.27
C CYS A 73 7.69 11.28 4.43
#